data_AF-Q9RF48-F1
#
_entry.id   AF-Q9RF48-F1
#
_cell.length_a   1.000
_cell.length_b   1.000
_cell.length_c   1.000
_cell.angle_alpha   90.00
_cell.angle_beta   90.00
_cell.angle_gamma   90.00
#
_symmetry.space_group_name_H-M   'P 1'
#
loop_
_entity.id
_entity.type
_entity.pdbx_description
1 polymer ?
#
loop_
_entity_poly.entity_id
_entity_poly.type
_entity_poly.pdbx_seq_one_letter_code
_entity_poly.pdbx_strand_id
1 'polypeptide(L)'
;EGLFGLADDEAMNDDFWDELLKVRGEVNKVYEQARADKKVGGSLEAAVTLYAVADLAAKLNALGDELRFVLLTSGANVADYASASADAQQSELLKGLKVALSKAEGEKCPRCWHYTTDIGKVAEHAEICGRCVSNVAGDGEQRKFA
;
A
#
# COMPACT_ATOMS: atom_id res chain seq x y z
N GLU A 1 -5.26 -10.34 29.22
CA GLU A 1 -6.41 -10.73 28.38
C GLU A 1 -5.88 -11.25 27.06
N GLY A 2 -6.44 -12.33 26.54
CA GLY A 2 -5.92 -13.03 25.36
C GLY A 2 -6.28 -12.35 24.04
N LEU A 3 -5.81 -12.91 22.94
CA LEU A 3 -6.28 -12.55 21.60
C LEU A 3 -7.76 -12.94 21.47
N PHE A 4 -8.59 -12.03 20.97
CA PHE A 4 -10.00 -12.25 20.67
C PHE A 4 -10.26 -11.89 19.19
N GLY A 5 -11.22 -12.58 18.57
CA GLY A 5 -11.65 -12.26 17.21
C GLY A 5 -12.49 -10.99 17.16
N LEU A 6 -12.61 -10.41 15.97
CA LEU A 6 -13.49 -9.28 15.71
C LEU A 6 -14.94 -9.78 15.61
N ALA A 7 -15.90 -8.98 16.07
CA ALA A 7 -17.30 -9.33 15.92
C ALA A 7 -17.77 -9.12 14.46
N ASP A 8 -18.79 -9.88 14.04
CA ASP A 8 -19.30 -9.84 12.66
C ASP A 8 -19.84 -8.46 12.26
N ASP A 9 -20.30 -7.65 13.21
CA ASP A 9 -20.85 -6.31 13.00
C ASP A 9 -19.78 -5.20 12.96
N GLU A 10 -18.51 -5.53 13.19
CA GLU A 10 -17.41 -4.59 13.04
C GLU A 10 -17.09 -4.31 11.57
N ALA A 11 -16.84 -3.04 11.23
CA ALA A 11 -16.64 -2.59 9.85
C ALA A 11 -15.42 -3.24 9.15
N MET A 12 -14.42 -3.68 9.91
CA MET A 12 -13.21 -4.33 9.41
C MET A 12 -13.02 -5.73 10.03
N ASN A 13 -14.11 -6.50 10.08
CA ASN A 13 -14.15 -7.89 10.54
C ASN A 13 -13.33 -8.85 9.65
N ASP A 14 -13.43 -10.16 9.93
CA ASP A 14 -12.67 -11.19 9.20
C ASP A 14 -12.97 -11.18 7.68
N ASP A 15 -14.21 -10.96 7.26
CA ASP A 15 -14.59 -10.89 5.84
C ASP A 15 -13.89 -9.73 5.11
N PHE A 16 -13.74 -8.59 5.77
CA PHE A 16 -13.01 -7.44 5.24
C PHE A 16 -11.55 -7.77 5.00
N TRP A 17 -10.89 -8.38 5.99
CA TRP A 17 -9.48 -8.77 5.88
C TRP A 17 -9.24 -9.90 4.89
N ASP A 18 -10.16 -10.86 4.80
CA ASP A 18 -10.13 -11.93 3.79
C ASP A 18 -10.22 -11.37 2.37
N GLU A 19 -11.03 -10.33 2.14
CA GLU A 19 -11.06 -9.65 0.85
C GLU A 19 -9.76 -8.88 0.57
N LEU A 20 -9.19 -8.19 1.56
CA LEU A 20 -7.90 -7.50 1.42
C LEU A 20 -6.74 -8.44 1.17
N LEU A 21 -6.74 -9.64 1.74
CA LEU A 21 -5.75 -10.66 1.43
C LEU A 21 -5.85 -11.13 -0.03
N LYS A 22 -7.06 -11.20 -0.59
CA LYS A 22 -7.26 -11.47 -2.03
C LYS A 22 -6.71 -10.33 -2.87
N VAL A 23 -7.00 -9.07 -2.51
CA VAL A 23 -6.42 -7.89 -3.19
C VAL A 23 -4.90 -7.93 -3.15
N ARG A 24 -4.30 -8.18 -1.98
CA ARG A 24 -2.85 -8.28 -1.82
C ARG A 24 -2.25 -9.40 -2.66
N GLY A 25 -2.93 -10.55 -2.76
CA GLY A 25 -2.52 -11.64 -3.63
C GLY A 25 -2.44 -11.22 -5.10
N GLU A 26 -3.42 -10.45 -5.58
CA GLU A 26 -3.45 -9.94 -6.95
C GLU A 26 -2.39 -8.87 -7.19
N VAL A 27 -2.15 -7.99 -6.22
CA VAL A 27 -1.04 -7.02 -6.28
C VAL A 27 0.32 -7.73 -6.35
N ASN A 28 0.51 -8.79 -5.56
CA ASN A 28 1.75 -9.57 -5.58
C ASN A 28 1.99 -10.22 -6.96
N LYS A 29 0.96 -10.69 -7.65
CA LYS A 29 1.10 -11.23 -9.01
C LYS A 29 1.62 -10.15 -9.98
N VAL A 30 1.02 -8.96 -9.97
CA VAL A 30 1.47 -7.83 -10.80
C VAL A 30 2.91 -7.43 -10.45
N TYR A 31 3.24 -7.42 -9.16
CA TYR A 31 4.59 -7.13 -8.69
C TYR A 31 5.62 -8.17 -9.16
N GLU A 32 5.34 -9.46 -9.04
CA GLU A 32 6.27 -10.51 -9.50
C GLU A 32 6.48 -10.45 -11.03
N GLN A 33 5.43 -10.11 -11.80
CA GLN A 33 5.60 -9.84 -13.23
C GLN A 33 6.50 -8.63 -13.48
N ALA A 34 6.28 -7.52 -12.77
CA ALA A 34 7.12 -6.33 -12.89
C ALA A 34 8.59 -6.58 -12.50
N ARG A 35 8.82 -7.46 -11.52
CA ARG A 35 10.15 -7.91 -11.10
C ARG A 35 10.81 -8.79 -12.16
N ALA A 36 10.05 -9.72 -12.76
CA ALA A 36 10.53 -10.53 -13.89
C ALA A 36 10.91 -9.66 -15.11
N ASP A 37 10.13 -8.60 -15.36
CA ASP A 37 10.39 -7.57 -16.37
C ASP A 37 11.54 -6.61 -16.00
N LYS A 38 12.14 -6.75 -14.80
CA LYS A 38 13.18 -5.87 -14.24
C LYS A 38 12.76 -4.40 -14.11
N LYS A 39 11.46 -4.12 -13.99
CA LYS A 39 10.92 -2.76 -13.78
C LYS A 39 11.12 -2.30 -12.33
N VAL A 40 11.07 -3.22 -11.36
CA VAL A 40 11.30 -2.99 -9.93
C VAL A 40 12.17 -4.10 -9.33
N GLY A 41 12.99 -3.75 -8.33
CA GLY A 41 13.81 -4.71 -7.58
C GLY A 41 13.14 -5.24 -6.31
N GLY A 42 12.47 -4.36 -5.57
CA GLY A 42 11.76 -4.63 -4.32
C GLY A 42 10.35 -4.02 -4.30
N SER A 43 9.43 -4.55 -3.49
CA SER A 43 8.04 -4.05 -3.42
C SER A 43 7.97 -2.60 -2.93
N LEU A 44 8.89 -2.20 -2.06
CA LEU A 44 9.02 -0.80 -1.60
C LEU A 44 9.54 0.14 -2.69
N GLU A 45 10.09 -0.34 -3.79
CA GLU A 45 10.40 0.51 -4.96
C GLU A 45 9.16 0.85 -5.77
N ALA A 46 8.02 0.23 -5.47
CA ALA A 46 6.78 0.38 -6.20
C ALA A 46 5.77 1.29 -5.49
N ALA A 47 4.95 1.94 -6.32
CA ALA A 47 3.64 2.47 -5.94
C ALA A 47 2.57 1.73 -6.74
N VAL A 48 1.43 1.47 -6.11
CA VAL A 48 0.33 0.71 -6.71
C VAL A 48 -0.88 1.61 -6.89
N THR A 49 -1.53 1.50 -8.05
CA THR A 49 -2.89 2.03 -8.25
C THR A 49 -3.86 0.88 -8.38
N LEU A 50 -4.82 0.81 -7.48
CA LEU A 50 -5.93 -0.12 -7.49
C LEU A 50 -7.13 0.57 -8.15
N TYR A 51 -7.50 0.14 -9.35
CA TYR A 51 -8.73 0.58 -9.99
C TYR A 51 -9.84 -0.38 -9.57
N ALA A 52 -10.79 0.11 -8.79
CA ALA A 52 -11.78 -0.72 -8.14
C ALA A 52 -13.21 -0.20 -8.37
N VAL A 53 -14.16 -1.13 -8.45
CA VAL A 53 -15.60 -0.77 -8.43
C VAL A 53 -15.97 -0.18 -7.06
N ALA A 54 -17.04 0.61 -7.01
CA ALA A 54 -17.39 1.45 -5.87
C ALA A 54 -17.31 0.75 -4.51
N ASP A 55 -17.88 -0.45 -4.37
CA ASP A 55 -17.90 -1.18 -3.09
C ASP A 55 -16.50 -1.59 -2.62
N LEU A 56 -15.67 -2.13 -3.53
CA LEU A 56 -14.29 -2.49 -3.21
C LEU A 56 -13.43 -1.24 -2.96
N ALA A 57 -13.65 -0.18 -3.76
CA ALA A 57 -12.96 1.09 -3.58
C ALA A 57 -13.25 1.70 -2.20
N ALA A 58 -14.50 1.63 -1.72
CA ALA A 58 -14.88 2.11 -0.39
C ALA A 58 -14.11 1.37 0.72
N LYS A 59 -14.00 0.03 0.62
CA LYS A 59 -13.23 -0.79 1.57
C LYS A 59 -11.74 -0.44 1.56
N LEU A 60 -11.14 -0.33 0.38
CA LEU A 60 -9.72 0.02 0.23
C LEU A 60 -9.43 1.43 0.76
N ASN A 61 -10.31 2.40 0.48
CA ASN A 61 -10.16 3.76 0.98
C ASN A 61 -10.33 3.89 2.50
N ALA A 62 -11.05 2.98 3.14
CA ALA A 62 -11.20 2.98 4.59
C ALA A 62 -9.86 2.78 5.34
N LEU A 63 -8.86 2.17 4.70
CA LEU A 63 -7.51 2.02 5.24
C LEU A 63 -6.66 3.30 5.17
N GLY A 64 -7.01 4.25 4.29
CA GLY A 64 -6.23 5.47 4.09
C GLY A 64 -4.76 5.19 3.74
N ASP A 65 -3.83 5.90 4.39
CA ASP A 65 -2.38 5.73 4.17
C ASP A 65 -1.88 4.33 4.54
N GLU A 66 -2.60 3.58 5.38
CA GLU A 66 -2.16 2.24 5.81
C GLU A 66 -2.30 1.18 4.72
N LEU A 67 -3.06 1.47 3.66
CA LEU A 67 -3.17 0.58 2.52
C LEU A 67 -1.81 0.23 1.92
N ARG A 68 -0.86 1.18 1.87
CA ARG A 68 0.49 0.91 1.36
C ARG A 68 1.27 -0.08 2.25
N PHE A 69 1.01 -0.08 3.55
CA PHE A 69 1.63 -1.03 4.47
C PHE A 69 1.01 -2.43 4.31
N VAL A 70 -0.31 -2.52 4.14
CA VAL A 70 -1.00 -3.78 3.83
C VAL A 70 -0.46 -4.38 2.53
N LEU A 71 -0.20 -3.55 1.51
CA LEU A 71 0.32 -3.96 0.20
C LEU A 71 1.85 -4.07 0.13
N LEU A 72 2.57 -3.72 1.20
CA LEU A 72 4.05 -3.68 1.25
C LEU A 72 4.69 -2.83 0.14
N THR A 73 4.08 -1.69 -0.19
CA THR A 73 4.56 -0.75 -1.21
C THR A 73 4.88 0.62 -0.59
N SER A 74 5.58 1.49 -1.33
CA SER A 74 5.84 2.85 -0.85
C SER A 74 4.69 3.82 -1.08
N GLY A 75 3.80 3.50 -2.02
CA GLY A 75 2.56 4.22 -2.26
C GLY A 75 1.43 3.28 -2.65
N ALA A 76 0.21 3.68 -2.31
CA ALA A 76 -1.01 3.03 -2.75
C ALA A 76 -2.06 4.10 -3.04
N ASN A 77 -2.73 3.98 -4.18
CA ASN A 77 -3.83 4.84 -4.58
C ASN A 77 -5.02 3.99 -5.02
N VAL A 78 -6.24 4.46 -4.75
CA VAL A 78 -7.47 3.83 -5.22
C VAL A 78 -8.12 4.78 -6.24
N ALA A 79 -8.45 4.25 -7.41
CA ALA A 79 -9.08 4.99 -8.50
C ALA A 79 -10.32 4.25 -9.02
N ASP A 80 -11.13 4.94 -9.81
CA ASP A 80 -12.33 4.38 -10.42
C ASP A 80 -11.96 3.25 -11.39
N TYR A 81 -12.67 2.13 -11.32
CA TYR A 81 -12.49 0.99 -12.23
C TYR A 81 -12.53 1.37 -13.73
N ALA A 82 -13.39 2.31 -14.09
CA ALA A 82 -13.57 2.78 -15.46
C ALA A 82 -12.43 3.69 -15.93
N SER A 83 -11.65 4.27 -15.01
CA SER A 83 -10.47 5.09 -15.33
C SER A 83 -9.17 4.27 -15.39
N ALA A 84 -9.26 2.94 -15.42
CA ALA A 84 -8.08 2.08 -15.46
C ALA A 84 -7.18 2.40 -16.65
N SER A 85 -5.88 2.56 -16.35
CA SER A 85 -4.86 2.78 -17.36
C SER A 85 -4.70 1.54 -18.26
N ALA A 86 -4.16 1.74 -19.47
CA ALA A 86 -4.01 0.67 -20.45
C ALA A 86 -3.05 -0.46 -20.01
N ASP A 87 -2.14 -0.15 -19.09
CA ASP A 87 -1.18 -1.07 -18.47
C ASP A 87 -1.73 -1.73 -17.19
N ALA A 88 -2.93 -1.37 -16.73
CA ALA A 88 -3.55 -1.99 -15.56
C ALA A 88 -3.94 -3.44 -15.88
N GLN A 89 -3.50 -4.36 -15.04
CA GLN A 89 -3.78 -5.79 -15.18
C GLN A 89 -5.10 -6.13 -14.50
N GLN A 90 -5.98 -6.81 -15.23
CA GLN A 90 -7.23 -7.33 -14.69
C GLN A 90 -6.94 -8.39 -13.63
N SER A 91 -7.56 -8.26 -12.46
CA SER A 91 -7.51 -9.30 -11.46
C SER A 91 -8.22 -10.57 -11.96
N GLU A 92 -7.58 -11.71 -11.75
CA GLU A 92 -8.10 -13.04 -12.07
C GLU A 92 -9.14 -13.50 -11.03
N LEU A 93 -8.97 -13.05 -9.78
CA LEU A 93 -9.81 -13.46 -8.65
C LEU A 93 -10.96 -12.48 -8.38
N LEU A 94 -10.71 -11.18 -8.53
CA LEU A 94 -11.63 -10.09 -8.18
C LEU A 94 -12.07 -9.34 -9.45
N LYS A 95 -13.24 -9.69 -10.00
CA LYS A 95 -13.76 -9.09 -11.26
C LYS A 95 -13.83 -7.56 -11.25
N GLY A 96 -14.02 -6.96 -10.08
CA GLY A 96 -14.10 -5.51 -9.89
C GLY A 96 -12.77 -4.83 -9.58
N LEU A 97 -11.62 -5.48 -9.83
CA LEU A 97 -10.29 -4.95 -9.55
C LEU A 97 -9.38 -5.02 -10.78
N LYS A 98 -8.69 -3.92 -11.07
CA LYS A 98 -7.48 -3.89 -11.91
C LYS A 98 -6.34 -3.27 -11.12
N VAL A 99 -5.12 -3.71 -11.38
CA VAL A 99 -3.92 -3.29 -10.65
C VAL A 99 -2.89 -2.75 -11.65
N ALA A 100 -2.44 -1.52 -11.43
CA ALA A 100 -1.28 -0.96 -12.10
C ALA A 100 -0.16 -0.71 -11.10
N LEU A 101 1.08 -0.86 -11.57
CA LEU A 101 2.29 -0.65 -10.78
C LEU A 101 3.17 0.38 -11.46
N SER A 102 3.64 1.35 -10.68
CA SER A 102 4.66 2.31 -11.08
C SER A 102 5.85 2.25 -10.11
N LYS A 103 6.97 2.87 -10.48
CA LYS A 103 8.00 3.17 -9.47
C LYS A 103 7.47 4.20 -8.48
N ALA A 104 7.79 4.03 -7.21
CA ALA A 104 7.53 5.03 -6.20
C ALA A 104 8.45 6.24 -6.40
N GLU A 105 7.94 7.42 -6.05
CA GLU A 105 8.66 8.68 -6.19
C GLU A 105 9.69 8.90 -5.09
N GLY A 106 10.68 9.72 -5.39
CA GLY A 106 11.71 10.13 -4.44
C GLY A 106 12.83 9.10 -4.27
N GLU A 107 13.39 9.07 -3.07
CA GLU A 107 14.60 8.31 -2.75
C GLU A 107 14.32 7.28 -1.65
N LYS A 108 15.08 6.18 -1.69
CA LYS A 108 14.98 5.13 -0.68
C LYS A 108 15.51 5.62 0.67
N CYS A 109 14.65 5.71 1.66
CA CYS A 109 15.08 6.01 3.02
C CYS A 109 15.92 4.85 3.58
N PRO A 110 17.15 5.08 4.09
CA PRO A 110 18.02 4.00 4.57
C PRO A 110 17.47 3.29 5.82
N ARG A 111 16.56 3.94 6.57
CA ARG A 111 16.02 3.41 7.83
C ARG A 111 14.74 2.58 7.67
N CYS A 112 13.80 3.00 6.84
CA CYS A 112 12.54 2.27 6.62
C CYS A 112 12.41 1.64 5.23
N TRP A 113 13.35 1.93 4.33
CA TRP A 113 13.39 1.44 2.95
C TRP A 113 12.24 1.87 2.04
N HIS A 114 11.29 2.66 2.55
CA HIS A 114 10.30 3.32 1.70
C HIS A 114 10.95 4.39 0.84
N TYR A 115 10.43 4.54 -0.36
CA TYR A 115 10.74 5.63 -1.27
C TYR A 115 9.89 6.82 -0.90
N THR A 116 10.55 7.95 -0.64
CA THR A 116 9.93 9.15 -0.07
C THR A 116 10.55 10.41 -0.64
N THR A 117 9.77 11.48 -0.70
CA THR A 117 10.17 12.78 -1.29
C THR A 117 10.60 13.82 -0.24
N ASP A 118 10.77 13.39 1.01
CA ASP A 118 11.02 14.25 2.17
C ASP A 118 12.32 13.95 2.94
N ILE A 119 13.19 13.08 2.42
CA ILE A 119 14.56 12.92 2.94
C ILE A 119 15.28 14.26 2.84
N GLY A 120 16.03 14.62 3.89
CA GLY A 120 16.77 15.89 3.97
C GLY A 120 15.94 17.10 4.43
N LYS A 121 14.62 16.96 4.61
CA LYS A 121 13.77 18.10 5.04
C LYS A 121 13.90 18.47 6.52
N VAL A 122 14.45 17.59 7.37
CA VAL A 122 14.75 17.86 8.78
C VAL A 122 16.27 17.92 8.95
N ALA A 123 16.80 19.08 9.33
CA ALA A 123 18.24 19.33 9.34
C ALA A 123 19.00 18.42 10.31
N GLU A 124 18.43 18.16 11.50
CA GLU A 124 19.00 17.32 12.54
C GLU A 124 19.04 15.83 12.15
N HIS A 125 18.27 15.45 11.13
CA HIS A 125 18.10 14.08 10.66
C HIS A 125 18.06 13.99 9.13
N ALA A 126 19.01 14.67 8.46
CA ALA A 126 18.98 14.87 7.01
C ALA A 126 19.05 13.58 6.17
N GLU A 127 19.50 12.46 6.74
CA GLU A 127 19.67 11.18 6.02
C GLU A 127 18.41 10.31 6.00
N ILE A 128 17.35 10.68 6.72
CA ILE A 128 16.13 9.87 6.85
C ILE A 128 14.87 10.68 6.51
N CYS A 129 13.78 9.97 6.18
CA CYS A 129 12.50 10.59 5.85
C CYS A 129 11.76 11.08 7.10
N GLY A 130 10.78 11.98 6.94
CA GLY A 130 10.04 12.59 8.04
C GLY A 130 9.32 11.58 8.93
N ARG A 131 8.78 10.49 8.36
CA ARG A 131 8.22 9.36 9.12
C ARG A 131 9.25 8.77 10.08
N CYS A 132 10.47 8.52 9.59
CA CYS A 132 11.54 7.96 10.40
C CYS A 132 12.00 8.96 11.47
N VAL A 133 12.05 10.25 11.17
CA VAL A 133 12.34 11.31 12.16
C VAL A 133 11.31 11.27 13.29
N SER A 134 10.01 11.28 12.95
CA SER A 134 8.93 11.19 13.94
C SER A 134 9.11 9.97 14.86
N ASN A 135 9.56 8.84 14.31
CA ASN A 135 9.77 7.60 15.06
C ASN A 135 11.02 7.57 15.95
N VAL A 136 12.05 8.38 15.67
CA VAL A 136 13.30 8.35 16.46
C VAL A 136 13.45 9.57 17.38
N ALA A 137 12.76 10.66 17.08
CA ALA A 137 12.92 11.94 17.76
C ALA A 137 11.60 12.71 17.99
N GLY A 138 10.45 12.17 17.56
CA GLY A 138 9.13 12.76 17.77
C GLY A 138 8.19 11.82 18.54
N ASP A 139 6.89 12.05 18.38
CA ASP A 139 5.84 11.28 19.08
C ASP A 139 5.59 9.88 18.49
N GLY A 140 6.35 9.51 17.45
CA GLY A 140 6.12 8.30 16.67
C GLY A 140 4.96 8.44 15.67
N GLU A 141 4.97 7.61 14.65
CA GLU A 141 3.83 7.48 13.75
C GLU A 141 2.67 6.78 14.48
N GLN A 142 1.45 7.23 14.20
CA GLN A 142 0.24 6.60 14.68
C GLN A 142 -0.25 5.59 13.64
N ARG A 143 -0.34 4.33 14.02
CA ARG A 143 -0.84 3.22 13.19
C ARG A 143 -2.17 2.73 13.77
N LYS A 144 -3.17 2.52 12.92
CA LYS A 144 -4.53 2.11 13.29
C LYS A 144 -4.76 0.62 13.07
N PHE A 145 -4.28 0.08 11.95
CA PHE A 145 -4.61 -1.27 11.49
C PHE A 145 -3.36 -2.09 11.19
N ALA A 146 -2.41 -1.51 10.45
CA ALA A 146 -1.24 -2.20 9.92
C ALA A 146 -0.05 -1.29 10.00
#